data_AF-A0A8C6NN27-F1
#
_entry.id   AF-A0A8C6NN27-F1
#
_cell.length_a   1.000
_cell.length_b   1.000
_cell.length_c   1.000
_cell.angle_alpha   90.00
_cell.angle_beta   90.00
_cell.angle_gamma   90.00
#
_symmetry.space_group_name_H-M   'P 1'
#
loop_
_entity.id
_entity.type
_entity.pdbx_description
1 polymer ?
#
loop_
_entity_poly.entity_id
_entity_poly.type
_entity_poly.pdbx_seq_one_letter_code
_entity_poly.pdbx_strand_id
1 'polypeptide(L)'
;MEMMMMVLLVSAAAQLVSPAPRKQNLNLNHIINLVAEIRKNITQEFFVEDVTALADNGCKNDFLCKVESILQSHGKEETLVRNLGTYIQSLNVNCTKELEKVPKSEVSKPVTNLLQQLDRCSKWLNFNAQSSSSN
;
A
#
# COMPACT_ATOMS: atom_id res chain seq x y z
N MET A 1 -52.54 -8.25 -49.00
CA MET A 1 -51.29 -7.45 -49.01
C MET A 1 -50.56 -7.79 -47.74
N GLU A 2 -49.55 -8.64 -47.86
CA GLU A 2 -48.73 -9.12 -46.75
C GLU A 2 -47.82 -7.98 -46.28
N MET A 3 -47.92 -7.58 -45.01
CA MET A 3 -46.98 -6.65 -44.40
C MET A 3 -45.79 -7.42 -43.84
N MET A 4 -44.66 -7.23 -44.50
CA MET A 4 -43.35 -7.80 -44.19
C MET A 4 -42.89 -7.33 -42.80
N MET A 5 -42.72 -8.27 -41.86
CA MET A 5 -42.18 -8.01 -40.53
C MET A 5 -40.65 -7.89 -40.61
N MET A 6 -40.15 -6.66 -40.54
CA MET A 6 -38.70 -6.39 -40.45
C MET A 6 -38.23 -6.68 -39.03
N VAL A 7 -37.72 -7.89 -38.79
CA VAL A 7 -37.02 -8.24 -37.53
C VAL A 7 -35.61 -7.67 -37.61
N LEU A 8 -35.39 -6.49 -37.00
CA LEU A 8 -34.06 -5.91 -36.85
C LEU A 8 -33.30 -6.66 -35.74
N LEU A 9 -32.45 -7.60 -36.14
CA LEU A 9 -31.46 -8.24 -35.27
C LEU A 9 -30.33 -7.25 -34.96
N VAL A 10 -30.42 -6.57 -33.82
CA VAL A 10 -29.33 -5.73 -33.30
C VAL A 10 -28.31 -6.65 -32.60
N SER A 11 -27.28 -7.05 -33.34
CA SER A 11 -26.16 -7.82 -32.78
C SER A 11 -25.32 -6.93 -31.86
N ALA A 12 -25.52 -7.05 -30.55
CA ALA A 12 -24.61 -6.49 -29.56
C ALA A 12 -23.32 -7.32 -29.52
N ALA A 13 -22.29 -6.89 -30.24
CA ALA A 13 -20.95 -7.42 -30.05
C ALA A 13 -20.42 -6.93 -28.69
N ALA A 14 -20.58 -7.76 -27.65
CA ALA A 14 -19.89 -7.56 -26.39
C ALA A 14 -18.39 -7.74 -26.64
N GLN A 15 -17.66 -6.64 -26.80
CA GLN A 15 -16.20 -6.66 -26.78
C GLN A 15 -15.76 -7.10 -25.38
N LEU A 16 -15.41 -8.37 -25.24
CA LEU A 16 -14.66 -8.91 -24.10
C LEU A 16 -13.27 -8.29 -24.12
N VAL A 17 -13.16 -7.07 -23.58
CA VAL A 17 -11.87 -6.49 -23.22
C VAL A 17 -11.44 -7.21 -21.95
N SER A 18 -10.74 -8.34 -22.08
CA SER A 18 -10.07 -8.96 -20.94
C SER A 18 -9.07 -7.94 -20.40
N PRO A 19 -9.17 -7.53 -19.12
CA PRO A 19 -8.16 -6.65 -18.55
C PRO A 19 -6.81 -7.35 -18.65
N ALA A 20 -5.82 -6.65 -19.20
CA ALA A 20 -4.45 -7.16 -19.23
C ALA A 20 -4.02 -7.57 -17.80
N PRO A 21 -3.20 -8.63 -17.66
CA PRO A 21 -2.68 -9.03 -16.35
C PRO A 21 -2.02 -7.82 -15.66
N ARG A 22 -2.56 -7.43 -14.51
CA ARG A 22 -2.04 -6.28 -13.77
C ARG A 22 -0.64 -6.61 -13.25
N LYS A 23 0.35 -5.74 -13.51
CA LYS A 23 1.70 -5.89 -12.97
C LYS A 23 1.64 -5.73 -11.45
N GLN A 24 1.82 -6.84 -10.73
CA GLN A 24 1.79 -6.85 -9.27
C GLN A 24 3.14 -6.38 -8.70
N ASN A 25 3.12 -5.55 -7.67
CA ASN A 25 4.32 -5.25 -6.90
C ASN A 25 4.47 -6.31 -5.80
N LEU A 26 5.35 -7.29 -6.03
CA LEU A 26 5.56 -8.42 -5.13
C LEU A 26 5.96 -7.99 -3.71
N ASN A 27 6.71 -6.90 -3.56
CA ASN A 27 7.13 -6.39 -2.26
C ASN A 27 5.94 -5.83 -1.47
N LEU A 28 5.03 -5.08 -2.11
CA LEU A 28 3.82 -4.56 -1.43
C LEU A 28 2.88 -5.68 -0.99
N ASN A 29 2.67 -6.70 -1.82
CA ASN A 29 1.87 -7.86 -1.44
C ASN A 29 2.48 -8.59 -0.23
N HIS A 30 3.80 -8.73 -0.22
CA HIS A 30 4.50 -9.37 0.89
C HIS A 30 4.41 -8.55 2.18
N ILE A 31 4.56 -7.22 2.10
CA ILE A 31 4.36 -6.30 3.24
C ILE A 31 2.95 -6.44 3.80
N ILE A 32 1.91 -6.44 2.96
CA ILE A 32 0.51 -6.59 3.38
C ILE A 32 0.31 -7.91 4.15
N ASN A 33 0.85 -9.02 3.62
CA ASN A 33 0.73 -10.33 4.26
C ASN A 33 1.47 -10.39 5.60
N LEU A 34 2.70 -9.87 5.67
CA LEU A 34 3.48 -9.82 6.92
C LEU A 34 2.79 -8.97 7.98
N VAL A 35 2.28 -7.80 7.61
CA VAL A 35 1.56 -6.93 8.54
C VAL A 35 0.31 -7.61 9.08
N ALA A 36 -0.44 -8.31 8.23
CA ALA A 36 -1.60 -9.08 8.66
C ALA A 36 -1.23 -10.23 9.63
N GLU A 37 -0.11 -10.91 9.39
CA GLU A 37 0.39 -11.97 10.26
C GLU A 37 0.85 -11.43 11.62
N ILE A 38 1.68 -10.38 11.63
CA ILE A 38 2.18 -9.74 12.86
C ILE A 38 1.01 -9.26 13.71
N ARG A 39 0.02 -8.61 13.11
CA ARG A 39 -1.17 -8.13 13.85
C ARG A 39 -2.00 -9.25 14.49
N LYS A 40 -2.04 -10.44 13.88
CA LYS A 40 -2.74 -11.60 14.46
C LYS A 40 -1.97 -12.21 15.63
N ASN A 41 -0.65 -12.15 15.58
CA ASN A 41 0.24 -12.86 16.49
C ASN A 41 0.88 -11.94 17.55
N ILE A 42 0.59 -10.64 17.55
CA ILE A 42 1.16 -9.71 18.51
C ILE A 42 0.65 -10.03 19.92
N THR A 43 1.58 -10.33 20.82
CA THR A 43 1.28 -10.70 22.22
C THR A 43 1.61 -9.60 23.21
N GLN A 44 2.43 -8.63 22.81
CA GLN A 44 2.82 -7.48 23.62
C GLN A 44 2.74 -6.22 22.77
N GLU A 45 1.99 -5.23 23.25
CA GLU A 45 1.99 -3.91 22.65
C GLU A 45 3.12 -3.05 23.23
N PHE A 46 3.72 -2.26 22.34
CA PHE A 46 4.60 -1.17 22.70
C PHE A 46 4.14 0.08 21.96
N PHE A 47 4.56 1.23 22.47
CA PHE A 47 4.12 2.53 22.01
C PHE A 47 5.20 3.15 21.12
N VAL A 48 4.79 3.65 19.97
CA VAL A 48 5.64 4.29 18.96
C VAL A 48 5.07 5.64 18.57
N GLU A 49 5.86 6.43 17.86
CA GLU A 49 5.44 7.72 17.35
C GLU A 49 4.21 7.59 16.42
N ASP A 50 3.22 8.47 16.59
CA ASP A 50 2.01 8.49 15.76
C ASP A 50 2.31 9.01 14.34
N VAL A 51 2.03 8.17 13.33
CA VAL A 51 2.22 8.49 11.91
C VAL A 51 0.90 8.75 11.17
N THR A 52 -0.23 8.84 11.88
CA THR A 52 -1.58 8.95 11.28
C THR A 52 -1.66 10.12 10.30
N ALA A 53 -1.13 11.30 10.67
CA ALA A 53 -1.14 12.47 9.80
C ALA A 53 -0.36 12.26 8.49
N LEU A 54 0.77 11.54 8.53
CA LEU A 54 1.54 11.20 7.33
C LEU A 54 0.78 10.20 6.45
N ALA A 55 0.13 9.21 7.06
CA ALA A 55 -0.69 8.24 6.36
C ALA A 55 -1.90 8.90 5.69
N ASP A 56 -2.57 9.83 6.37
CA ASP A 56 -3.71 10.58 5.86
C ASP A 56 -3.31 11.61 4.79
N ASN A 57 -2.04 12.07 4.79
CA ASN A 57 -1.45 12.91 3.75
C ASN A 57 -1.06 12.13 2.47
N GLY A 58 -1.67 10.97 2.24
CA GLY A 58 -1.58 10.22 0.98
C GLY A 58 -0.45 9.20 0.92
N CYS A 59 -0.02 8.64 2.05
CA CYS A 59 0.93 7.50 2.09
C CYS A 59 2.22 7.74 1.28
N LYS A 60 2.76 8.96 1.37
CA LYS A 60 3.92 9.41 0.59
C LYS A 60 5.23 8.81 1.13
N ASN A 61 6.33 9.20 0.50
CA ASN A 61 7.67 8.70 0.84
C ASN A 61 8.06 8.99 2.30
N ASP A 62 7.66 10.14 2.83
CA ASP A 62 7.86 10.53 4.23
C ASP A 62 7.21 9.54 5.21
N PHE A 63 5.97 9.11 4.94
CA PHE A 63 5.29 8.06 5.69
C PHE A 63 6.09 6.75 5.65
N LEU A 64 6.47 6.27 4.46
CA LEU A 64 7.17 5.01 4.30
C LEU A 64 8.52 5.00 5.05
N CYS A 65 9.30 6.07 4.88
CA CYS A 65 10.58 6.24 5.55
C CYS A 65 10.41 6.33 7.08
N LYS A 66 9.37 7.03 7.57
CA LYS A 66 9.11 7.15 8.99
C LYS A 66 8.74 5.81 9.63
N VAL A 67 7.87 5.04 8.96
CA VAL A 67 7.48 3.70 9.41
C VAL A 67 8.68 2.75 9.43
N GLU A 68 9.50 2.74 8.37
CA GLU A 68 10.72 1.92 8.31
C GLU A 68 11.68 2.25 9.45
N SER A 69 11.96 3.54 9.68
CA SER A 69 12.81 4.00 10.78
C SER A 69 12.29 3.58 12.16
N ILE A 70 10.98 3.72 12.41
CA ILE A 70 10.36 3.29 13.67
C ILE A 70 10.52 1.79 13.87
N LEU A 71 10.18 0.97 12.86
CA LEU A 71 10.27 -0.49 12.97
C LEU A 71 11.72 -0.96 13.10
N GLN A 72 12.66 -0.34 12.37
CA GLN A 72 14.08 -0.65 12.48
C GLN A 72 14.63 -0.36 13.88
N SER A 73 14.19 0.72 14.53
CA SER A 73 14.61 1.07 15.89
C SER A 73 14.13 0.05 16.94
N HIS A 74 13.05 -0.69 16.65
CA HIS A 74 12.47 -1.67 17.56
C HIS A 74 13.06 -3.08 17.39
N GLY A 75 13.51 -3.44 16.18
CA GLY A 75 14.31 -4.64 15.93
C GLY A 75 13.58 -5.99 16.02
N LYS A 76 12.24 -6.02 16.22
CA LYS A 76 11.47 -7.28 16.33
C LYS A 76 10.75 -7.70 15.05
N GLU A 77 10.88 -6.92 13.98
CA GLU A 77 10.15 -7.11 12.72
C GLU A 77 11.09 -7.11 11.49
N GLU A 78 12.25 -7.76 11.60
CA GLU A 78 13.35 -7.69 10.62
C GLU A 78 12.90 -7.98 9.18
N THR A 79 12.09 -9.03 8.96
CA THR A 79 11.58 -9.38 7.63
C THR A 79 10.67 -8.27 7.07
N LEU A 80 9.83 -7.65 7.90
CA LEU A 80 8.98 -6.55 7.49
C LEU A 80 9.82 -5.31 7.13
N VAL A 81 10.78 -4.96 7.99
CA VAL A 81 11.72 -3.85 7.76
C VAL A 81 12.48 -4.06 6.46
N ARG A 82 13.02 -5.26 6.22
CA ARG A 82 13.76 -5.58 5.00
C ARG A 82 12.91 -5.39 3.74
N ASN A 83 11.69 -5.90 3.73
CA ASN A 83 10.80 -5.78 2.56
C ASN A 83 10.34 -4.34 2.34
N LEU A 84 10.06 -3.60 3.42
CA LEU A 84 9.72 -2.19 3.35
C LEU A 84 10.91 -1.38 2.79
N GLY A 85 12.13 -1.63 3.29
CA GLY A 85 13.36 -1.02 2.79
C GLY A 85 13.62 -1.33 1.31
N THR A 86 13.46 -2.59 0.88
CA THR A 86 13.58 -2.96 -0.54
C THR A 86 12.55 -2.24 -1.41
N TYR A 87 11.31 -2.09 -0.94
CA TYR A 87 10.30 -1.33 -1.66
C TYR A 87 10.68 0.15 -1.78
N ILE A 88 11.08 0.79 -0.67
CA ILE A 88 11.53 2.19 -0.64
C ILE A 88 12.72 2.41 -1.60
N GLN A 89 13.70 1.51 -1.59
CA GLN A 89 14.84 1.55 -2.52
C GLN A 89 14.41 1.47 -3.98
N SER A 90 13.41 0.63 -4.30
CA SER A 90 12.87 0.54 -5.67
C SER A 90 12.21 1.83 -6.17
N LEU A 91 11.78 2.70 -5.25
CA LEU A 91 11.24 4.02 -5.56
C LEU A 91 12.35 5.09 -5.69
N ASN A 92 13.62 4.73 -5.49
CA ASN A 92 14.76 5.63 -5.49
C ASN A 92 14.61 6.80 -4.50
N VAL A 93 14.03 6.52 -3.33
CA VAL A 93 13.75 7.48 -2.26
C VAL A 93 14.97 7.66 -1.35
N ASN A 94 15.29 8.91 -1.02
CA ASN A 94 16.29 9.24 0.00
C ASN A 94 15.60 9.50 1.35
N CYS A 95 15.53 8.47 2.20
CA CYS A 95 14.83 8.59 3.48
C CYS A 95 15.46 9.60 4.44
N THR A 96 16.78 9.82 4.39
CA THR A 96 17.41 10.87 5.21
C THR A 96 16.79 12.23 4.92
N LYS A 97 16.66 12.60 3.63
CA LYS A 97 16.05 13.87 3.22
C LYS A 97 14.56 13.95 3.48
N GLU A 98 13.84 12.84 3.37
CA GLU A 98 12.40 12.83 3.68
C GLU A 98 12.17 13.03 5.18
N LEU A 99 12.97 12.39 6.03
CA LEU A 99 12.84 12.47 7.49
C LEU A 99 13.23 13.85 8.05
N GLU A 100 14.12 14.60 7.40
CA GLU A 100 14.43 16.01 7.77
C GLU A 100 13.20 16.92 7.73
N LYS A 101 12.21 16.61 6.89
CA LYS A 101 10.99 17.39 6.72
C LYS A 101 9.88 16.98 7.69
N VAL A 102 10.03 15.82 8.34
CA VAL A 102 9.01 15.22 9.19
C VAL A 102 9.23 15.70 10.63
N PRO A 103 8.35 16.55 11.18
CA PRO A 103 8.42 16.90 12.60
C PRO A 103 8.20 15.64 13.43
N LYS A 104 8.92 15.55 14.56
CA LYS A 104 8.65 14.49 15.54
C LYS A 104 7.25 14.69 16.13
N SER A 105 6.43 13.67 16.11
CA SER A 105 5.16 13.67 16.83
C SER A 105 5.42 13.51 18.33
N GLU A 106 4.75 14.33 19.13
CA GLU A 106 4.70 14.19 20.60
C GLU A 106 3.67 13.13 21.04
N VAL A 107 2.82 12.69 20.10
CA VAL A 107 1.79 11.68 20.35
C VAL A 107 2.38 10.31 20.10
N SER A 108 2.21 9.42 21.08
CA SER A 108 2.55 8.01 20.93
C SER A 108 1.29 7.15 20.90
N LYS A 109 1.28 6.16 20.01
CA LYS A 109 0.21 5.19 19.83
C LYS A 109 0.75 3.75 19.88
N PRO A 110 -0.10 2.76 20.18
CA PRO A 110 0.30 1.36 20.08
C PRO A 110 0.83 1.02 18.69
N VAL A 111 1.83 0.15 18.61
CA VAL A 111 2.40 -0.33 17.34
C VAL A 111 1.33 -0.94 16.42
N THR A 112 0.24 -1.49 16.97
CA THR A 112 -0.89 -2.01 16.19
C THR A 112 -1.53 -0.92 15.32
N ASN A 113 -1.51 0.34 15.77
CA ASN A 113 -1.92 1.49 14.97
C ASN A 113 -0.96 1.75 13.81
N LEU A 114 0.36 1.76 14.05
CA LEU A 114 1.40 1.88 13.01
C LEU A 114 1.21 0.80 11.93
N LEU A 115 1.03 -0.45 12.35
CA LEU A 115 0.81 -1.60 11.46
C LEU A 115 -0.50 -1.46 10.66
N GLN A 116 -1.57 -0.96 11.28
CA GLN A 116 -2.83 -0.70 10.56
C GLN A 116 -2.65 0.39 9.49
N GLN A 117 -1.91 1.46 9.78
CA GLN A 117 -1.64 2.50 8.78
C GLN A 117 -0.77 1.96 7.65
N LEU A 118 0.24 1.14 7.96
CA LEU A 118 1.09 0.49 6.96
C LEU A 118 0.25 -0.44 6.06
N ASP A 119 -0.61 -1.29 6.60
CA ASP A 119 -1.51 -2.14 5.81
C ASP A 119 -2.39 -1.31 4.85
N ARG A 120 -3.03 -0.26 5.37
CA ARG A 120 -3.88 0.65 4.58
C ARG A 120 -3.09 1.28 3.43
N CYS A 121 -1.92 1.84 3.75
CA CYS A 121 -1.08 2.52 2.77
C CYS A 121 -0.48 1.57 1.74
N SER A 122 0.00 0.40 2.14
CA SER A 122 0.53 -0.60 1.22
C SER A 122 -0.54 -1.10 0.24
N LYS A 123 -1.79 -1.30 0.69
CA LYS A 123 -2.92 -1.63 -0.18
C LYS A 123 -3.22 -0.53 -1.19
N TRP A 124 -3.26 0.72 -0.72
CA TRP A 124 -3.50 1.89 -1.58
C TRP A 124 -2.42 2.05 -2.65
N LEU A 125 -1.14 1.96 -2.27
CA LEU A 125 0.00 2.03 -3.19
C LEU A 125 -0.04 0.89 -4.21
N ASN A 126 -0.39 -0.33 -3.77
CA ASN A 126 -0.45 -1.49 -4.66
C ASN A 126 -1.58 -1.35 -5.68
N PHE A 127 -2.73 -0.80 -5.27
CA PHE A 127 -3.84 -0.51 -6.18
C PHE A 127 -3.46 0.56 -7.21
N ASN A 128 -2.82 1.66 -6.78
CA ASN A 128 -2.46 2.76 -7.67
C ASN A 128 -1.33 2.40 -8.64
N ALA A 129 -0.35 1.59 -8.22
CA ALA A 129 0.69 1.08 -9.11
C ALA A 129 0.11 0.25 -10.27
N GLN A 130 -1.03 -0.41 -10.05
CA GLN A 130 -1.73 -1.14 -11.11
C GLN A 130 -2.46 -0.21 -12.07
N SER A 131 -2.98 0.92 -11.59
CA SER A 131 -3.67 1.91 -12.44
C SER A 131 -2.73 2.68 -13.37
N SER A 132 -1.50 2.97 -12.92
CA SER A 132 -0.49 3.70 -13.70
C SER A 132 0.17 2.86 -14.80
N SER A 133 -0.04 1.55 -14.80
CA SER A 133 0.51 0.63 -15.81
C SER A 133 -0.48 0.34 -16.95
N SER A 134 -1.64 0.99 -16.99
CA SER A 134 -2.71 0.79 -17.98
C SER A 134 -2.83 1.91 -19.02
N ASN A 135 -1.82 2.77 -19.16
CA ASN A 135 -1.75 3.82 -20.20
C ASN A 135 -0.62 3.54 -21.19
#